data_AF-U6DHI2-F1
#
_entry.id   AF-U6DHI2-F1
#
_cell.length_a   1.000
_cell.length_b   1.000
_cell.length_c   1.000
_cell.angle_alpha   90.00
_cell.angle_beta   90.00
_cell.angle_gamma   90.00
#
_symmetry.space_group_name_H-M   'P 1'
#
loop_
_entity.id
_entity.type
_entity.pdbx_description
1 polymer ?
#
loop_
_entity_poly.entity_id
_entity_poly.type
_entity_poly.pdbx_seq_one_letter_code
_entity_poly.pdbx_strand_id
1 'polypeptide(L)'
;LPCHSGSSVTSNPCVSHLVAGHRLWANTSGWHVLGLTGDYEALCQQIGQGQKLFAEMALQIQEAPRPASPELEPKGPHLAPLSRFVTSVGTARLILEEAARLLTLFWRVSLPTNGQCTLQCEQTGEMKAEITKLHKKLFEQEKKLQNSVKLLQLSKHQEKVIFDQLVVTHKILRKARGNLELRPGGAHPGTSSPSRPGS
;
A
#
# COMPACT_ATOMS: atom_id res chain seq x y z
N LEU A 1 14.27 32.89 9.77
CA LEU A 1 14.30 32.38 8.38
C LEU A 1 15.65 31.69 8.21
N PRO A 2 15.74 30.37 7.96
CA PRO A 2 15.03 29.68 6.86
C PRO A 2 14.43 28.28 7.17
N CYS A 3 13.53 27.89 6.27
CA CYS A 3 13.24 26.56 5.69
C CYS A 3 12.91 25.36 6.59
N HIS A 4 11.61 25.07 6.69
CA HIS A 4 11.08 23.74 7.01
C HIS A 4 11.22 22.82 5.79
N SER A 5 12.04 21.77 5.92
CA SER A 5 12.02 20.63 5.00
C SER A 5 10.72 19.85 5.20
N GLY A 6 9.80 19.98 4.27
CA GLY A 6 8.64 19.11 4.17
C GLY A 6 9.07 17.71 3.76
N SER A 7 8.99 16.76 4.68
CA SER A 7 9.05 15.33 4.36
C SER A 7 7.76 14.96 3.65
N SER A 8 7.78 15.03 2.31
CA SER A 8 6.76 14.43 1.46
C SER A 8 6.90 12.92 1.57
N VAL A 9 6.01 12.28 2.34
CA VAL A 9 5.90 10.82 2.33
C VAL A 9 5.18 10.45 1.05
N THR A 10 5.94 10.35 -0.04
CA THR A 10 5.53 9.57 -1.20
C THR A 10 5.45 8.14 -0.74
N SER A 11 4.24 7.65 -0.51
CA SER A 11 3.95 6.22 -0.49
C SER A 11 4.26 5.68 -1.89
N ASN A 12 5.53 5.37 -2.16
CA ASN A 12 5.87 4.51 -3.28
C ASN A 12 5.08 3.22 -3.05
N PRO A 13 4.30 2.74 -4.03
CA PRO A 13 3.90 1.34 -3.98
C PRO A 13 5.22 0.56 -3.88
N CYS A 14 5.31 -0.37 -2.93
CA CYS A 14 6.38 -1.36 -2.94
C CYS A 14 6.26 -2.12 -4.26
N VAL A 15 6.84 -1.57 -5.33
CA VAL A 15 7.14 -2.31 -6.54
C VAL A 15 8.28 -3.19 -6.10
N SER A 16 7.96 -4.39 -5.64
CA SER A 16 8.94 -5.47 -5.51
C SER A 16 9.53 -5.63 -6.89
N HIS A 17 10.65 -4.96 -7.14
CA HIS A 17 11.43 -5.08 -8.36
C HIS A 17 11.96 -6.51 -8.36
N LEU A 18 11.18 -7.43 -8.93
CA LEU A 18 11.68 -8.74 -9.29
C LEU A 18 12.94 -8.50 -10.12
N VAL A 19 14.03 -9.16 -9.73
CA VAL A 19 15.29 -9.14 -10.47
C VAL A 19 14.97 -9.41 -11.95
N ALA A 20 15.57 -8.63 -12.85
CA ALA A 20 15.32 -8.73 -14.28
C ALA A 20 15.30 -10.20 -14.74
N GLY A 21 14.22 -10.60 -15.43
CA GLY A 21 14.01 -11.97 -15.90
C GLY A 21 13.13 -12.86 -15.00
N HIS A 22 12.98 -12.52 -13.71
CA HIS A 22 12.08 -13.26 -12.81
C HIS A 22 10.63 -12.82 -12.96
N ARG A 23 9.71 -13.79 -12.92
CA ARG A 23 8.27 -13.59 -13.03
C ARG A 23 7.55 -14.36 -11.93
N LEU A 24 6.51 -13.73 -11.38
CA LEU A 24 5.59 -14.36 -10.45
C LEU A 24 4.37 -14.89 -11.22
N TRP A 25 4.04 -16.17 -11.04
CA TRP A 25 2.82 -16.80 -11.52
C TRP A 25 1.91 -17.12 -10.34
N ALA A 26 0.60 -16.98 -10.55
CA ALA A 26 -0.42 -17.24 -9.54
C ALA A 26 -1.55 -18.07 -10.13
N ASN A 27 -2.07 -19.03 -9.37
CA ASN A 27 -3.33 -19.70 -9.73
C ASN A 27 -4.53 -19.02 -9.08
N THR A 28 -5.74 -19.36 -9.53
CA THR A 28 -7.01 -18.85 -8.98
C THR A 28 -7.25 -19.26 -7.52
N SER A 29 -6.53 -20.26 -7.04
CA SER A 29 -6.56 -20.76 -5.65
C SER A 29 -5.55 -20.06 -4.73
N GLY A 30 -4.84 -19.02 -5.21
CA GLY A 30 -3.90 -18.24 -4.40
C GLY A 30 -2.50 -18.85 -4.20
N TRP A 31 -2.14 -19.87 -4.98
CA TRP A 31 -0.79 -20.43 -4.95
C TRP A 31 0.10 -19.64 -5.89
N HIS A 32 1.23 -19.19 -5.35
CA HIS A 32 2.19 -18.37 -6.07
C HIS A 32 3.50 -19.13 -6.28
N VAL A 33 4.06 -18.97 -7.48
CA VAL A 33 5.35 -19.55 -7.89
C VAL A 33 6.20 -18.47 -8.54
N LEU A 34 7.47 -18.39 -8.17
CA LEU A 34 8.48 -17.48 -8.70
C LEU A 34 9.54 -18.26 -9.47
N GLY A 35 9.98 -17.74 -10.61
CA GLY A 35 11.06 -18.33 -11.39
C GLY A 35 11.46 -17.44 -12.56
N LEU A 36 12.48 -17.84 -13.31
CA LEU A 36 12.90 -17.13 -14.53
C LEU A 36 11.93 -17.43 -15.68
N THR A 37 11.66 -16.42 -16.50
CA THR A 37 10.80 -16.60 -17.69
C THR A 37 11.40 -17.63 -18.66
N GLY A 38 12.72 -17.64 -18.82
CA GLY A 38 13.41 -18.62 -19.68
C GLY A 38 13.27 -20.07 -19.19
N ASP A 39 13.30 -20.30 -17.87
CA ASP A 39 13.13 -21.65 -17.30
C ASP A 39 11.69 -22.16 -17.51
N TYR A 40 10.71 -21.25 -17.43
CA TYR A 40 9.32 -21.56 -17.74
C TYR A 40 9.13 -21.93 -19.22
N GLU A 41 9.73 -21.16 -20.13
CA GLU A 41 9.68 -21.46 -21.56
C GLU A 41 10.35 -22.80 -21.88
N ALA A 42 11.51 -23.10 -21.27
CA ALA A 42 12.18 -24.39 -21.41
C ALA A 42 11.32 -25.55 -20.89
N LEU A 43 10.63 -25.35 -19.76
CA LEU A 43 9.72 -26.35 -19.20
C LEU A 43 8.53 -26.62 -20.14
N CYS A 44 7.94 -25.55 -20.70
CA CYS A 44 6.88 -25.69 -21.71
C CYS A 44 7.37 -26.45 -22.95
N GLN A 45 8.60 -26.21 -23.39
CA GLN A 45 9.20 -26.95 -24.52
C GLN A 45 9.37 -28.44 -24.20
N GLN A 46 9.87 -28.81 -23.01
CA GLN A 46 9.98 -30.20 -22.59
C GLN A 46 8.60 -30.90 -22.56
N ILE A 47 7.59 -30.25 -21.98
CA ILE A 47 6.22 -30.77 -21.94
C ILE A 47 5.67 -30.97 -23.36
N GLY A 48 5.86 -29.99 -24.25
CA GLY A 48 5.40 -30.08 -25.64
C GLY A 48 6.10 -31.19 -26.44
N GLN A 49 7.42 -31.34 -26.28
CA GLN A 49 8.19 -32.42 -26.89
C GLN A 49 7.71 -33.79 -26.38
N GLY A 50 7.49 -33.91 -25.06
CA GLY A 50 6.95 -35.12 -24.44
C GLY A 50 5.58 -35.49 -25.00
N GLN A 51 4.65 -34.54 -25.11
CA GLN A 51 3.32 -34.77 -25.70
C GLN A 51 3.40 -35.30 -27.13
N LYS A 52 4.25 -34.70 -27.97
CA LYS A 52 4.46 -35.15 -29.35
C LYS A 52 5.01 -36.57 -29.39
N LEU A 53 6.01 -36.87 -28.55
CA LEU A 53 6.61 -38.19 -28.46
C LEU A 53 5.60 -39.26 -28.01
N PHE A 54 4.76 -38.95 -27.02
CA PHE A 54 3.70 -39.87 -26.58
C PHE A 54 2.67 -40.13 -27.67
N ALA A 55 2.28 -39.12 -28.45
CA ALA A 55 1.39 -39.30 -29.58
C ALA A 55 2.01 -40.23 -30.65
N GLU A 56 3.30 -40.08 -30.94
CA GLU A 56 4.02 -40.96 -31.86
C GLU A 56 4.10 -42.40 -31.33
N MET A 57 4.43 -42.57 -30.04
CA MET A 57 4.45 -43.88 -29.39
C MET A 57 3.07 -44.56 -29.42
N ALA A 58 2.00 -43.81 -29.23
CA ALA A 58 0.63 -44.35 -29.31
C ALA A 58 0.31 -44.87 -30.73
N LEU A 59 0.74 -44.16 -31.77
CA LEU A 59 0.62 -44.62 -33.15
C LEU A 59 1.45 -45.89 -33.40
N GLN A 60 2.69 -45.94 -32.90
CA GLN A 60 3.55 -47.12 -33.03
C GLN A 60 2.96 -48.36 -32.35
N ILE A 61 2.23 -48.19 -31.24
CA ILE A 61 1.51 -49.27 -30.56
C ILE A 61 0.27 -49.68 -31.37
N GLN A 62 -0.48 -48.73 -31.93
CA GLN A 62 -1.68 -49.01 -32.71
C GLN A 62 -1.38 -49.67 -34.06
N GLU A 63 -0.23 -49.34 -34.67
CA GLU A 63 0.28 -49.97 -35.90
C GLU A 63 0.96 -51.32 -35.66
N ALA A 64 1.10 -51.77 -34.40
CA ALA A 64 1.60 -53.10 -34.12
C ALA A 64 0.60 -54.15 -34.65
N PRO A 65 1.03 -55.11 -35.49
CA PRO A 65 0.14 -56.12 -36.05
C PRO A 65 -0.68 -56.84 -34.96
N ARG A 66 -2.01 -56.79 -35.06
CA ARG A 66 -2.90 -57.63 -34.26
C ARG A 66 -2.56 -59.08 -34.61
N PRO A 67 -2.37 -60.00 -33.64
CA PRO A 67 -2.00 -61.37 -33.94
C PRO A 67 -3.14 -62.02 -34.75
N ALA A 68 -2.95 -62.11 -36.06
CA ALA A 68 -3.66 -63.06 -36.88
C ALA A 68 -3.08 -64.45 -36.59
N SER A 69 -3.96 -65.44 -36.63
CA SER A 69 -3.79 -66.87 -36.35
C SER A 69 -2.40 -67.50 -36.59
N PRO A 70 -2.05 -68.55 -35.83
CA PRO A 70 -0.72 -69.15 -35.86
C PRO A 70 -0.55 -70.02 -37.11
N GLU A 71 0.24 -69.55 -38.09
CA GLU A 71 1.00 -70.46 -38.96
C GLU A 71 2.13 -69.71 -39.71
N LEU A 72 3.32 -70.33 -39.64
CA LEU A 72 4.56 -70.09 -40.38
C LEU A 72 5.52 -68.93 -39.98
N GLU A 73 6.65 -69.38 -39.40
CA GLU A 73 8.05 -68.90 -39.54
C GLU A 73 8.37 -67.39 -39.32
N PRO A 74 9.08 -67.01 -38.23
CA PRO A 74 9.43 -65.62 -37.98
C PRO A 74 10.90 -65.33 -38.35
N LYS A 75 11.16 -64.79 -39.55
CA LYS A 75 12.43 -64.10 -39.86
C LYS A 75 12.19 -62.77 -40.58
N GLY A 76 12.13 -61.70 -39.77
CA GLY A 76 12.13 -60.28 -40.16
C GLY A 76 10.78 -59.79 -40.70
N PRO A 77 10.11 -58.77 -40.11
CA PRO A 77 10.63 -57.42 -39.82
C PRO A 77 10.27 -56.88 -38.41
N HIS A 78 9.93 -57.76 -37.47
CA HIS A 78 9.34 -57.38 -36.17
C HIS A 78 10.30 -56.70 -35.17
N LEU A 79 11.62 -56.76 -35.41
CA LEU A 79 12.65 -56.16 -34.57
C LEU A 79 12.75 -54.64 -34.70
N ALA A 80 12.49 -54.07 -35.88
CA ALA A 80 12.58 -52.62 -36.11
C ALA A 80 11.46 -51.83 -35.39
N PRO A 81 10.21 -52.33 -35.33
CA PRO A 81 9.16 -51.72 -34.52
C PRO A 81 9.42 -51.68 -33.02
N LEU A 82 10.12 -52.68 -32.49
CA LEU A 82 10.45 -52.77 -31.07
C LEU A 82 11.63 -51.86 -30.71
N SER A 83 12.66 -51.80 -31.56
CA SER A 83 13.85 -50.95 -31.33
C SER A 83 13.54 -49.45 -31.40
N ARG A 84 12.65 -49.03 -32.31
CA ARG A 84 12.14 -47.64 -32.34
C ARG A 84 11.38 -47.30 -31.06
N PHE A 85 10.57 -48.23 -30.56
CA PHE A 85 9.77 -48.02 -29.36
C PHE A 85 10.68 -47.91 -28.11
N VAL A 86 11.67 -48.78 -27.98
CA VAL A 86 12.67 -48.71 -26.90
C VAL A 86 13.44 -47.39 -26.94
N THR A 87 13.81 -46.91 -28.14
CA THR A 87 14.44 -45.60 -28.31
C THR A 87 13.51 -44.46 -27.87
N SER A 88 12.23 -44.50 -28.25
CA SER A 88 11.23 -43.52 -27.82
C SER A 88 11.05 -43.50 -26.30
N VAL A 89 11.07 -44.66 -25.65
CA VAL A 89 11.04 -44.74 -24.17
C VAL A 89 12.28 -44.09 -23.56
N GLY A 90 13.47 -44.31 -24.14
CA GLY A 90 14.70 -43.64 -23.73
C GLY A 90 14.62 -42.12 -23.84
N THR A 91 14.09 -41.60 -24.96
CA THR A 91 13.87 -40.17 -25.16
C THR A 91 12.85 -39.61 -24.18
N ALA A 92 11.75 -40.33 -23.90
CA ALA A 92 10.73 -39.91 -22.94
C ALA A 92 11.32 -39.79 -21.53
N ARG A 93 12.20 -40.72 -21.14
CA ARG A 93 12.94 -40.66 -19.87
C ARG A 93 13.78 -39.37 -19.76
N LEU A 94 14.53 -39.02 -20.81
CA LEU A 94 15.35 -37.80 -20.82
C LEU A 94 14.51 -36.52 -20.71
N ILE A 95 13.38 -36.46 -21.43
CA ILE A 95 12.45 -35.31 -21.36
C ILE A 95 11.89 -35.15 -19.94
N LEU A 96 11.50 -36.26 -19.30
CA LEU A 96 10.98 -36.24 -17.93
C LEU A 96 12.04 -35.83 -16.91
N GLU A 97 13.28 -36.30 -17.07
CA GLU A 97 14.40 -35.91 -16.21
C GLU A 97 14.70 -34.41 -16.33
N GLU A 98 14.70 -33.87 -17.56
CA GLU A 98 14.94 -32.45 -17.78
C GLU A 98 13.78 -31.58 -17.27
N ALA A 99 12.53 -32.00 -17.48
CA ALA A 99 11.36 -31.33 -16.91
C ALA A 99 11.42 -31.32 -15.36
N ALA A 100 11.81 -32.44 -14.74
CA ALA A 100 11.99 -32.53 -13.29
C ALA A 100 13.11 -31.59 -12.82
N ARG A 101 14.24 -31.54 -13.52
CA ARG A 101 15.34 -30.61 -13.24
C ARG A 101 14.87 -29.16 -13.30
N LEU A 102 14.15 -28.76 -14.35
CA LEU A 102 13.61 -27.42 -14.51
C LEU A 102 12.61 -27.06 -13.40
N LEU A 103 11.75 -28.00 -12.99
CA LEU A 103 10.79 -27.79 -11.89
C LEU A 103 11.47 -27.41 -10.57
N THR A 104 12.71 -27.88 -10.32
CA THR A 104 13.46 -27.50 -9.11
C THR A 104 13.93 -26.04 -9.09
N LEU A 105 13.92 -25.35 -10.23
CA LEU A 105 14.32 -23.94 -10.35
C LEU A 105 13.21 -22.97 -9.90
N PHE A 106 12.00 -23.47 -9.68
CA PHE A 106 10.85 -22.67 -9.28
C PHE A 106 10.66 -22.64 -7.76
N TRP A 107 10.38 -21.44 -7.25
CA TRP A 107 10.20 -21.18 -5.83
C TRP A 107 8.72 -20.99 -5.52
N ARG A 108 8.18 -21.75 -4.57
CA ARG A 108 6.82 -21.52 -4.09
C ARG A 108 6.81 -20.33 -3.15
N VAL A 109 6.01 -19.32 -3.48
CA VAL A 109 5.87 -18.06 -2.72
C VAL A 109 4.57 -18.05 -1.89
N SER A 110 3.95 -19.22 -1.75
CA SER A 110 2.72 -19.35 -0.97
C SER A 110 3.08 -19.36 0.52
N LEU A 111 2.31 -18.62 1.31
CA LEU A 111 2.40 -18.69 2.77
C LEU A 111 2.06 -20.12 3.23
N PRO A 112 2.76 -20.72 4.22
CA PRO A 112 2.37 -22.01 4.76
C PRO A 112 0.91 -21.94 5.24
N THR A 113 0.02 -22.62 4.52
CA THR A 113 -1.38 -22.73 4.89
C THR A 113 -1.48 -23.44 6.23
N ASN A 114 -1.92 -22.69 7.24
CA ASN A 114 -2.23 -23.09 8.60
C ASN A 114 -1.12 -23.82 9.37
N GLY A 115 -0.40 -23.04 10.19
CA GLY A 115 -0.01 -23.49 11.53
C GLY A 115 1.47 -23.58 11.85
N GLN A 116 2.39 -23.28 10.92
CA GLN A 116 3.81 -23.58 11.13
C GLN A 116 4.74 -22.44 10.74
N CYS A 117 4.46 -21.22 11.19
CA CYS A 117 5.44 -20.15 11.15
C CYS A 117 5.35 -19.28 12.42
N THR A 118 6.15 -19.63 13.43
CA THR A 118 6.30 -18.88 14.69
C THR A 118 6.70 -17.42 14.43
N LEU A 119 7.56 -17.18 13.44
CA LEU A 119 8.02 -15.83 13.06
C LEU A 119 6.89 -14.93 12.54
N GLN A 120 5.92 -15.50 11.81
CA GLN A 120 4.80 -14.72 11.30
C GLN A 120 3.80 -14.37 12.41
N CYS A 121 3.64 -15.24 13.40
CA CYS A 121 2.79 -14.99 14.57
C CYS A 121 3.36 -13.84 15.42
N GLU A 122 4.67 -13.83 15.65
CA GLU A 122 5.38 -12.76 16.37
C GLU A 122 5.28 -11.42 15.62
N GLN A 123 5.61 -11.39 14.33
CA GLN A 123 5.52 -10.17 13.52
C GLN A 123 4.07 -9.63 13.42
N THR A 124 3.08 -10.52 13.34
CA THR A 124 1.65 -10.14 13.37
C THR A 124 1.26 -9.58 14.74
N GLY A 125 1.79 -10.14 15.83
CA GLY A 125 1.60 -9.66 17.20
C GLY A 125 2.19 -8.26 17.41
N GLU A 126 3.42 -8.03 16.95
CA GLU A 126 4.09 -6.73 16.98
C GLU A 126 3.32 -5.68 16.17
N MET A 127 2.87 -6.03 14.96
CA MET A 127 2.08 -5.13 14.13
C MET A 127 0.74 -4.76 14.80
N LYS A 128 0.08 -5.73 15.43
CA LYS A 128 -1.15 -5.49 16.20
C LYS A 128 -0.88 -4.55 17.39
N ALA A 129 0.23 -4.73 18.09
CA ALA A 129 0.64 -3.86 19.19
C ALA A 129 0.90 -2.42 18.69
N GLU A 130 1.62 -2.24 17.59
CA GLU A 130 1.88 -0.91 17.03
C GLU A 130 0.58 -0.23 16.56
N ILE A 131 -0.36 -0.96 15.95
CA ILE A 131 -1.68 -0.43 15.58
C ILE A 131 -2.41 0.11 16.83
N THR A 132 -2.45 -0.66 17.92
CA THR A 132 -3.12 -0.20 19.15
C THR A 132 -2.45 1.03 19.77
N LYS A 133 -1.11 1.09 19.74
CA LYS A 133 -0.34 2.24 20.20
C LYS A 133 -0.57 3.47 19.34
N LEU A 134 -0.67 3.32 18.02
CA LEU A 134 -1.01 4.40 17.10
C LEU A 134 -2.42 4.92 17.34
N HIS A 135 -3.41 4.03 17.52
CA HIS A 135 -4.77 4.44 17.89
C HIS A 135 -4.80 5.23 19.20
N LYS A 136 -4.06 4.80 20.23
CA LYS A 136 -3.95 5.55 21.49
C LYS A 136 -3.36 6.95 21.28
N LYS A 137 -2.27 7.06 20.52
CA LYS A 137 -1.65 8.36 20.19
C LYS A 137 -2.62 9.26 19.41
N LEU A 138 -3.34 8.71 18.44
CA LEU A 138 -4.33 9.45 17.66
C LEU A 138 -5.45 10.00 18.56
N PHE A 139 -5.97 9.17 19.45
CA PHE A 139 -6.99 9.57 20.42
C PHE A 139 -6.51 10.67 21.36
N GLU A 140 -5.25 10.59 21.84
CA GLU A 140 -4.66 11.64 22.68
C GLU A 140 -4.51 12.96 21.93
N GLN A 141 -4.11 12.93 20.64
CA GLN A 141 -4.01 14.11 19.80
C GLN A 141 -5.38 14.74 19.53
N GLU A 142 -6.38 13.92 19.21
CA GLU A 142 -7.77 14.37 19.01
C GLU A 142 -8.30 15.08 20.27
N LYS A 143 -8.07 14.50 21.46
CA LYS A 143 -8.49 15.14 22.72
C LYS A 143 -7.80 16.49 22.95
N LYS A 144 -6.49 16.60 22.65
CA LYS A 144 -5.75 17.86 22.75
C LYS A 144 -6.31 18.90 21.77
N LEU A 145 -6.57 18.50 20.53
CA LEU A 145 -7.16 19.36 19.51
C LEU A 145 -8.52 19.90 19.94
N GLN A 146 -9.41 19.03 20.43
CA GLN A 146 -10.73 19.43 20.92
C GLN A 146 -10.65 20.44 22.07
N ASN A 147 -9.69 20.28 22.99
CA ASN A 147 -9.47 21.24 24.07
C ASN A 147 -8.99 22.59 23.53
N SER A 148 -8.05 22.60 22.59
CA SER A 148 -7.58 23.83 21.95
C SER A 148 -8.70 24.57 21.23
N VAL A 149 -9.59 23.85 20.53
CA VAL A 149 -10.76 24.44 19.87
C VAL A 149 -11.68 25.13 20.89
N LYS A 150 -11.96 24.49 22.04
CA LYS A 150 -12.77 25.09 23.11
C LYS A 150 -12.12 26.36 23.69
N LEU A 151 -10.81 26.34 23.92
CA LEU A 151 -10.07 27.52 24.40
C LEU A 151 -10.10 28.67 23.39
N LEU A 152 -9.91 28.37 22.09
CA LEU A 152 -10.01 29.38 21.03
C LEU A 152 -11.42 29.98 20.92
N GLN A 153 -12.47 29.17 21.07
CA GLN A 153 -13.84 29.67 21.12
C GLN A 153 -14.07 30.61 22.30
N LEU A 154 -13.55 30.28 23.48
CA LEU A 154 -13.62 31.15 24.65
C LEU A 154 -12.86 32.46 24.44
N SER A 155 -11.63 32.40 23.91
CA SER A 155 -10.82 33.59 23.59
C SER A 155 -11.56 34.51 22.61
N LYS A 156 -12.10 33.94 21.53
CA LYS A 156 -12.88 34.69 20.53
C LYS A 156 -14.12 35.35 21.15
N HIS A 157 -14.79 34.67 22.08
CA HIS A 157 -15.92 35.25 22.80
C HIS A 157 -15.48 36.43 23.68
N GLN A 158 -14.37 36.28 24.42
CA GLN A 158 -13.82 37.36 25.25
C GLN A 158 -13.40 38.57 24.42
N GLU A 159 -12.73 38.36 23.28
CA GLU A 159 -12.36 39.42 22.34
C GLU A 159 -13.58 40.21 21.85
N LYS A 160 -14.68 39.51 21.54
CA LYS A 160 -15.95 40.15 21.15
C LYS A 160 -16.51 41.03 22.27
N VAL A 161 -16.55 40.53 23.51
CA VAL A 161 -17.04 41.30 24.67
C VAL A 161 -16.20 42.55 24.90
N ILE A 162 -14.87 42.43 24.81
CA ILE A 162 -13.95 43.56 24.94
C ILE A 162 -14.23 44.59 23.84
N PHE A 163 -14.34 44.14 22.58
CA PHE A 163 -14.65 45.03 21.46
C PHE A 163 -15.99 45.77 21.64
N ASP A 164 -17.04 45.04 22.02
CA ASP A 164 -18.37 45.62 22.27
C ASP A 164 -18.29 46.72 23.36
N GLN A 165 -17.55 46.46 24.44
CA GLN A 165 -17.34 47.43 25.51
C GLN A 165 -16.52 48.64 25.04
N LEU A 166 -15.50 48.44 24.20
CA LEU A 166 -14.72 49.55 23.62
C LEU A 166 -15.58 50.44 22.73
N VAL A 167 -16.50 49.86 21.95
CA VAL A 167 -17.46 50.63 21.14
C VAL A 167 -18.37 51.49 22.02
N VAL A 168 -18.91 50.93 23.11
CA VAL A 168 -19.74 51.68 24.06
C VAL A 168 -18.93 52.81 24.70
N THR A 169 -17.72 52.51 25.17
CA THR A 169 -16.83 53.48 25.82
C THR A 169 -16.47 54.61 24.87
N HIS A 170 -16.10 54.29 23.62
CA HIS A 170 -15.80 55.27 22.59
C HIS A 170 -16.99 56.19 22.30
N LYS A 171 -18.23 55.65 22.23
CA LYS A 171 -19.44 56.46 22.06
C LYS A 171 -19.64 57.45 23.21
N ILE A 172 -19.44 57.01 24.46
CA ILE A 172 -19.55 57.86 25.65
C ILE A 172 -18.51 58.97 25.62
N LEU A 173 -17.24 58.64 25.37
CA LEU A 173 -16.15 59.61 25.29
C LEU A 173 -16.38 60.64 24.18
N ARG A 174 -16.87 60.20 23.02
CA ARG A 174 -17.21 61.09 21.90
C ARG A 174 -18.30 62.09 22.28
N LYS A 175 -19.33 61.64 22.99
CA LYS A 175 -20.42 62.51 23.49
C LYS A 175 -19.91 63.48 24.55
N ALA A 176 -19.10 63.00 25.50
CA ALA A 176 -18.49 63.86 26.53
C ALA A 176 -17.61 64.95 25.91
N ARG A 177 -16.78 64.59 24.91
CA ARG A 177 -15.97 65.56 24.14
C ARG A 177 -16.85 66.60 23.46
N GLY A 178 -17.90 66.18 22.74
CA GLY A 178 -18.82 67.11 22.08
C GLY A 178 -19.48 68.08 23.07
N ASN A 179 -19.85 67.63 24.26
CA ASN A 179 -20.40 68.49 25.31
C ASN A 179 -19.40 69.56 25.79
N LEU A 180 -18.10 69.25 25.82
CA LEU A 180 -17.06 70.20 26.21
C LEU A 180 -16.78 71.22 25.11
N GLU A 181 -16.84 70.82 23.84
CA GLU A 181 -16.56 71.68 22.68
C GLU A 181 -17.72 72.65 22.35
N LEU A 182 -18.96 72.32 22.76
CA LEU A 182 -20.16 73.13 22.50
C LEU A 182 -20.47 74.19 23.58
N ARG A 183 -19.65 74.34 24.64
CA ARG A 183 -19.69 75.57 25.44
C ARG A 183 -18.88 76.64 24.71
N PRO A 184 -19.50 77.71 24.17
CA PRO A 184 -18.75 78.90 23.82
C PRO A 184 -18.09 79.41 25.09
N GLY A 185 -16.82 79.76 25.00
CA GLY A 185 -16.12 80.49 26.06
C GLY A 185 -16.89 81.75 26.41
N GLY A 186 -17.72 81.67 27.46
CA GLY A 186 -18.27 82.83 28.13
C GLY A 186 -17.13 83.55 28.81
N ALA A 187 -16.52 84.47 28.09
CA ALA A 187 -15.64 85.47 28.67
C ALA A 187 -16.48 86.36 29.59
N HIS A 188 -16.32 86.18 30.90
CA HIS A 188 -16.59 87.23 31.88
C HIS A 188 -15.34 87.39 32.77
N PRO A 189 -14.45 88.34 32.46
CA PRO A 189 -13.50 88.88 33.41
C PRO A 189 -14.02 90.23 33.91
N GLY A 190 -14.22 90.37 35.21
CA GLY A 190 -14.68 91.63 35.79
C GLY A 190 -14.91 91.54 37.28
N THR A 191 -13.88 91.14 38.01
CA THR A 191 -13.81 91.19 39.47
C THR A 191 -13.80 92.65 39.95
N SER A 192 -14.80 93.00 40.76
CA SER A 192 -14.75 93.84 41.96
C SER A 192 -13.64 94.88 42.14
N SER A 193 -14.03 96.14 42.34
CA SER A 193 -13.36 97.07 43.27
C SER A 193 -14.43 97.74 44.16
N PRO A 194 -14.31 97.71 45.49
CA PRO A 194 -15.23 98.40 46.39
C PRO A 194 -14.73 99.83 46.67
N SER A 195 -15.52 100.83 46.29
CA SER A 195 -15.26 102.23 46.66
C SER A 195 -15.71 102.49 48.10
N ARG A 196 -14.78 102.98 48.91
CA ARG A 196 -14.89 103.35 50.33
C ARG A 196 -15.85 104.54 50.52
N PRO A 197 -16.69 104.57 51.58
CA PRO A 197 -17.50 105.75 51.90
C PRO A 197 -16.68 106.73 52.77
N GLY A 198 -16.77 108.03 52.47
CA GLY A 198 -16.21 109.06 53.33
C GLY A 198 -16.32 110.49 52.79
N SER A 199 -17.12 111.28 53.51
CA SER A 199 -17.35 112.75 53.48
C SER A 199 -18.45 113.25 52.55
#